data_AF-A0A3D1SSD9-F1
#
_entry.id   AF-A0A3D1SSD9-F1
#
_cell.length_a   1.000
_cell.length_b   1.000
_cell.length_c   1.000
_cell.angle_alpha   90.00
_cell.angle_beta   90.00
_cell.angle_gamma   90.00
#
_symmetry.space_group_name_H-M   'P 1'
#
loop_
_entity.id
_entity.type
_entity.pdbx_description
1 polymer ?
#
loop_
_entity_poly.entity_id
_entity_poly.type
_entity_poly.pdbx_seq_one_letter_code
_entity_poly.pdbx_strand_id
1 'polypeptide(L)'
;MFLPTCTINGLWSGYQGEGSKAIIPAEAGCKIDFRLVPEQDPQQVVRQLRAHLDAQGFQDIELLARPGTRAAVTDPDDPFVQLALQAARAAYGKEPVVSPISGGSGPYDIVLEHLHLPIIDVGVGHPGCLVHAPNEHIRIDYWVLGTRYMAHIFAG
;
A
#
# COMPACT_ATOMS: atom_id res chain seq x y z
N MET A 1 4.91 8.87 1.09
CA MET A 1 6.00 8.14 1.77
C MET A 1 7.00 7.78 0.69
N PHE A 2 8.19 8.38 0.68
CA PHE A 2 9.18 8.19 -0.40
C PHE A 2 10.30 7.22 -0.03
N LEU A 3 10.16 6.54 1.12
CA LEU A 3 11.15 5.61 1.64
C LEU A 3 10.50 4.23 1.80
N PRO A 4 11.24 3.15 1.51
CA PRO A 4 10.74 1.81 1.78
C PRO A 4 10.64 1.56 3.28
N THR A 5 9.85 0.56 3.66
CA THR A 5 9.72 0.12 5.06
C THR A 5 10.04 -1.35 5.20
N CYS A 6 10.37 -1.75 6.43
CA CYS A 6 10.37 -3.14 6.88
C CYS A 6 9.59 -3.16 8.21
N THR A 7 8.37 -3.68 8.18
CA THR A 7 7.45 -3.62 9.31
C THR A 7 7.27 -5.02 9.90
N ILE A 8 7.38 -5.15 11.23
CA ILE A 8 6.97 -6.36 11.94
C ILE A 8 5.47 -6.26 12.23
N ASN A 9 4.68 -7.08 11.54
CA ASN A 9 3.23 -7.17 11.70
C ASN A 9 2.84 -8.05 12.89
N GLY A 10 3.70 -8.98 13.26
CA GLY A 10 3.48 -9.85 14.41
C GLY A 10 4.70 -10.72 14.66
N LEU A 11 4.91 -11.04 15.93
CA LEU A 11 5.95 -11.94 16.41
C LEU A 11 5.32 -12.87 17.43
N TRP A 12 5.66 -14.15 17.36
CA TRP A 12 5.08 -15.16 18.25
C TRP A 12 6.12 -16.22 18.62
N SER A 13 6.04 -16.70 19.85
CA SER A 13 6.75 -17.88 20.35
C SER A 13 6.16 -18.29 21.71
N GLY A 14 6.29 -19.56 22.07
CA GLY A 14 6.03 -20.03 23.43
C GLY A 14 4.58 -19.84 23.92
N TYR A 15 4.45 -19.65 25.24
CA TYR A 15 3.17 -19.54 25.93
C TYR A 15 2.60 -18.11 25.85
N GLN A 16 1.35 -17.95 25.40
CA GLN A 16 0.69 -16.65 25.17
C GLN A 16 -0.61 -16.48 25.99
N GLY A 17 -0.90 -17.40 26.91
CA GLY A 17 -2.09 -17.37 27.77
C GLY A 17 -1.84 -16.72 29.14
N GLU A 18 -2.84 -16.76 30.01
CA GLU A 18 -2.74 -16.23 31.38
C GLU A 18 -1.89 -17.12 32.31
N GLY A 19 -1.13 -16.50 33.23
CA GLY A 19 -0.30 -17.22 34.19
C GLY A 19 1.10 -17.51 33.64
N SER A 20 1.74 -18.59 34.10
CA SER A 20 3.13 -18.89 33.77
C SER A 20 3.34 -20.34 33.35
N LYS A 21 4.27 -20.56 32.43
CA LYS A 21 4.68 -21.88 31.97
C LYS A 21 6.20 -21.92 31.79
N ALA A 22 6.88 -22.76 32.57
CA ALA A 22 8.32 -22.95 32.46
C ALA A 22 8.65 -23.87 31.27
N ILE A 23 8.87 -23.27 30.10
CA ILE A 23 9.22 -23.97 28.86
C ILE A 23 10.35 -23.25 28.11
N ILE A 24 11.06 -24.02 27.30
CA ILE A 24 11.88 -23.51 26.21
C ILE A 24 11.07 -23.76 24.93
N PRO A 25 10.54 -22.73 24.26
CA PRO A 25 9.79 -22.90 23.03
C PRO A 25 10.66 -23.53 21.94
N ALA A 26 10.13 -24.51 21.21
CA ALA A 26 10.83 -25.15 20.09
C ALA A 26 10.79 -24.30 18.81
N GLU A 27 9.83 -23.37 18.71
CA GLU A 27 9.58 -22.57 17.51
C GLU A 27 9.30 -21.11 17.87
N ALA A 28 9.68 -20.23 16.96
CA ALA A 28 9.30 -18.83 16.93
C ALA A 28 9.05 -18.42 15.48
N GLY A 29 8.19 -17.43 15.28
CA GLY A 29 7.90 -16.91 13.96
C GLY A 29 7.57 -15.44 13.96
N CYS A 30 7.74 -14.82 12.80
CA CYS A 30 7.43 -13.42 12.58
C CYS A 30 6.73 -13.26 11.22
N LYS A 31 5.80 -12.30 11.16
CA LYS A 31 5.23 -11.82 9.91
C LYS A 31 5.77 -10.41 9.68
N ILE A 32 6.39 -10.19 8.53
CA ILE A 32 6.90 -8.89 8.11
C ILE A 32 6.31 -8.50 6.76
N ASP A 33 6.17 -7.20 6.51
CA ASP A 33 5.91 -6.65 5.17
C ASP A 33 6.93 -5.56 4.83
N PHE A 34 7.14 -5.40 3.52
CA PHE A 34 7.95 -4.34 2.97
C PHE A 34 7.06 -3.45 2.11
N ARG A 35 7.08 -2.14 2.39
CA ARG A 35 6.57 -1.16 1.44
C ARG A 35 7.70 -0.81 0.49
N LEU A 36 7.47 -1.03 -0.80
CA LEU A 36 8.45 -0.80 -1.84
C LEU A 36 8.28 0.59 -2.46
N VAL A 37 9.36 1.14 -2.97
CA VAL A 37 9.40 2.36 -3.76
C VAL A 37 9.78 2.04 -5.22
N PRO A 38 9.62 2.97 -6.19
CA PRO A 38 9.98 2.73 -7.58
C PRO A 38 11.40 2.15 -7.73
N GLU A 39 11.62 1.37 -8.78
CA GLU A 39 12.85 0.61 -9.07
C GLU A 39 13.14 -0.59 -8.14
N GLN A 40 12.36 -0.82 -7.08
CA GLN A 40 12.51 -2.01 -6.26
C GLN A 40 11.72 -3.20 -6.84
N ASP A 41 12.41 -4.34 -6.92
CA ASP A 41 11.81 -5.62 -7.29
C ASP A 41 11.48 -6.46 -6.04
N PRO A 42 10.23 -6.89 -5.83
CA PRO A 42 9.85 -7.69 -4.66
C PRO A 42 10.67 -8.96 -4.48
N GLN A 43 11.00 -9.67 -5.57
CA GLN A 43 11.79 -10.90 -5.48
C GLN A 43 13.24 -10.59 -5.08
N GLN A 44 13.81 -9.49 -5.58
CA GLN A 44 15.13 -9.02 -5.17
C GLN A 44 15.17 -8.67 -3.68
N VAL A 45 14.13 -8.04 -3.14
CA VAL A 45 14.05 -7.73 -1.70
C VAL A 45 14.05 -9.02 -0.86
N VAL A 46 13.32 -10.05 -1.28
CA VAL A 46 13.34 -11.38 -0.61
C VAL A 46 14.74 -11.99 -0.65
N ARG A 47 15.44 -11.92 -1.80
CA ARG A 47 16.83 -12.39 -1.91
C ARG A 47 17.79 -11.61 -1.01
N GLN A 48 17.61 -10.29 -0.92
CA GLN A 48 18.41 -9.42 -0.04
C GLN A 48 18.17 -9.74 1.43
N LEU A 49 16.92 -9.99 1.83
CA LEU A 49 16.58 -10.42 3.18
C LEU A 49 17.26 -11.75 3.53
N ARG A 50 17.19 -12.75 2.63
CA ARG A 50 17.88 -14.03 2.82
C ARG A 50 19.39 -13.83 2.99
N ALA A 51 20.02 -13.09 2.09
CA ALA A 51 21.46 -12.80 2.15
C ALA A 51 21.85 -12.07 3.44
N HIS A 52 21.01 -11.14 3.92
CA HIS A 52 21.23 -10.45 5.19
C HIS A 52 21.18 -11.43 6.37
N LEU A 53 20.15 -12.28 6.45
CA LEU A 53 20.02 -13.28 7.51
C LEU A 53 21.20 -14.26 7.51
N ASP A 54 21.64 -14.71 6.33
CA ASP A 54 22.80 -15.60 6.19
C ASP A 54 24.09 -14.94 6.69
N ALA A 55 24.31 -13.67 6.33
CA ALA A 55 25.46 -12.90 6.78
C ALA A 55 25.47 -12.67 8.31
N GLN A 56 24.29 -12.71 8.94
CA GLN A 56 24.14 -12.63 10.40
C GLN A 56 24.15 -14.00 11.10
N GLY A 57 24.34 -15.11 10.38
CA GLY A 57 24.39 -16.45 10.96
C GLY A 57 23.02 -17.09 11.23
N PHE A 58 21.95 -16.59 10.61
CA PHE A 58 20.58 -17.08 10.77
C PHE A 58 20.13 -17.95 9.59
N GLN A 59 20.98 -18.89 9.15
CA GLN A 59 20.67 -19.78 8.03
C GLN A 59 19.52 -20.76 8.33
N ASP A 60 19.21 -20.94 9.61
CA ASP A 60 18.15 -21.78 10.15
C ASP A 60 16.75 -21.15 10.04
N ILE A 61 16.65 -19.84 9.83
CA ILE A 61 15.35 -19.16 9.66
C ILE A 61 14.76 -19.49 8.28
N GLU A 62 13.59 -20.13 8.24
CA GLU A 62 12.82 -20.33 7.01
C GLU A 62 12.14 -19.04 6.55
N LEU A 63 12.19 -18.73 5.25
CA LEU A 63 11.49 -17.61 4.64
C LEU A 63 10.32 -18.10 3.78
N LEU A 64 9.10 -17.82 4.22
CA LEU A 64 7.87 -18.07 3.47
C LEU A 64 7.39 -16.79 2.78
N ALA A 65 7.97 -16.47 1.62
CA ALA A 65 7.61 -15.28 0.86
C ALA A 65 6.35 -15.49 -0.01
N ARG A 66 5.47 -14.48 -0.02
CA ARG A 66 4.36 -14.38 -0.98
C ARG A 66 4.75 -13.47 -2.14
N PRO A 67 4.12 -13.60 -3.33
CA PRO A 67 4.30 -12.63 -4.40
C PRO A 67 4.00 -11.22 -3.89
N GLY A 68 4.93 -10.29 -4.12
CA GLY A 68 4.73 -8.87 -3.88
C GLY A 68 4.43 -8.13 -5.17
N THR A 69 3.92 -6.91 -5.07
CA THR A 69 3.69 -6.00 -6.21
C THR A 69 4.78 -4.95 -6.28
N ARG A 70 5.10 -4.48 -7.48
CA ARG A 70 6.03 -3.37 -7.70
C ARG A 70 5.34 -2.05 -7.33
N ALA A 71 6.13 -1.06 -6.92
CA ALA A 71 5.62 0.29 -6.80
C ALA A 71 5.35 0.86 -8.20
N ALA A 72 4.20 1.50 -8.36
CA ALA A 72 3.70 2.00 -9.62
C ALA A 72 3.36 3.48 -9.46
N VAL A 73 3.80 4.30 -10.41
CA VAL A 73 3.59 5.75 -10.41
C VAL A 73 3.21 6.18 -11.81
N THR A 74 2.06 6.84 -11.92
CA THR A 74 1.67 7.55 -13.14
C THR A 74 2.35 8.91 -13.16
N ASP A 75 2.83 9.33 -14.33
CA ASP A 75 3.40 10.66 -14.53
C ASP A 75 2.36 11.74 -14.14
N PRO A 76 2.64 12.64 -13.18
CA PRO A 76 1.73 13.72 -12.83
C PRO A 76 1.39 14.66 -13.99
N ASP A 77 2.26 14.75 -15.01
CA ASP A 77 2.05 15.58 -16.19
C ASP A 77 1.26 14.85 -17.30
N ASP A 78 0.87 13.59 -17.09
CA ASP A 78 0.06 12.82 -18.05
C ASP A 78 -1.28 13.53 -18.33
N PRO A 79 -1.74 13.61 -19.60
CA PRO A 79 -3.00 14.26 -19.96
C PRO A 79 -4.21 13.75 -19.16
N PHE A 80 -4.25 12.46 -18.80
CA PHE A 80 -5.33 11.89 -18.00
C PHE A 80 -5.30 12.40 -16.56
N VAL A 81 -4.12 12.57 -15.97
CA VAL A 81 -3.96 13.19 -14.65
C VAL A 81 -4.42 14.65 -14.71
N GLN A 82 -4.02 15.40 -15.74
CA GLN A 82 -4.45 16.79 -15.91
C GLN A 82 -5.97 16.94 -16.06
N LEU A 83 -6.62 16.04 -16.82
CA LEU A 83 -8.08 15.96 -16.92
C LEU A 83 -8.72 15.71 -15.55
N ALA A 84 -8.20 14.75 -14.79
CA ALA A 84 -8.69 14.44 -13.45
C ALA A 84 -8.56 15.64 -12.50
N LEU A 85 -7.44 16.37 -12.54
CA LEU A 85 -7.27 17.59 -11.75
C LEU A 85 -8.27 18.69 -12.11
N GLN A 86 -8.55 18.88 -13.40
CA GLN A 86 -9.57 19.83 -13.85
C GLN A 86 -10.97 19.42 -13.38
N ALA A 87 -11.33 18.15 -13.54
CA ALA A 87 -12.60 17.60 -13.07
C ALA A 87 -12.76 17.74 -11.54
N ALA A 88 -11.67 17.54 -10.77
CA ALA A 88 -11.67 17.74 -9.33
C ALA A 88 -11.89 19.21 -8.96
N ARG A 89 -11.22 20.15 -9.63
CA ARG A 89 -11.46 21.60 -9.41
C ARG A 89 -12.92 21.97 -9.66
N ALA A 90 -13.53 21.43 -10.71
CA ALA A 90 -14.94 21.67 -11.03
C ALA A 90 -15.91 21.09 -9.98
N ALA A 91 -15.64 19.87 -9.51
CA ALA A 91 -16.51 19.20 -8.54
C ALA A 91 -16.39 19.77 -7.12
N TYR A 92 -15.17 20.06 -6.67
CA TYR A 92 -14.86 20.40 -5.28
C TYR A 92 -14.62 21.90 -5.04
N GLY A 93 -14.42 22.70 -6.10
CA GLY A 93 -14.18 24.14 -6.00
C GLY A 93 -12.88 24.52 -5.29
N LYS A 94 -11.89 23.61 -5.26
CA LYS A 94 -10.61 23.76 -4.57
C LYS A 94 -9.48 23.19 -5.41
N GLU A 95 -8.26 23.66 -5.14
CA GLU A 95 -7.06 23.10 -5.76
C GLU A 95 -6.80 21.68 -5.21
N PRO A 96 -6.73 20.64 -6.07
CA PRO A 96 -6.47 19.28 -5.63
C PRO A 96 -5.02 19.10 -5.17
N VAL A 97 -4.82 18.18 -4.23
CA VAL A 97 -3.47 17.75 -3.81
C VAL A 97 -3.09 16.51 -4.59
N VAL A 98 -1.95 16.56 -5.27
CA VAL A 98 -1.38 15.40 -5.97
C VAL A 98 -0.46 14.64 -5.01
N SER A 99 -0.76 13.36 -4.81
CA SER A 99 0.11 12.44 -4.08
C SER A 99 0.56 11.33 -5.03
N PRO A 100 1.79 11.41 -5.58
CA PRO A 100 2.27 10.44 -6.59
C PRO A 100 2.35 9.01 -6.08
N ILE A 101 2.51 8.84 -4.76
CA ILE A 101 2.61 7.54 -4.09
C ILE A 101 1.71 7.57 -2.86
N SER A 102 0.89 6.54 -2.69
CA SER A 102 0.13 6.29 -1.46
C SER A 102 0.83 5.21 -0.61
N GLY A 103 0.53 5.16 0.70
CA GLY A 103 1.04 4.09 1.58
C GLY A 103 0.32 2.75 1.42
N GLY A 104 -0.74 2.72 0.61
CA GLY A 104 -1.47 1.51 0.26
C GLY A 104 -0.73 0.69 -0.80
N SER A 105 -1.25 -0.49 -1.09
CA SER A 105 -0.77 -1.32 -2.20
C SER A 105 -1.98 -1.81 -3.00
N GLY A 106 -1.80 -1.89 -4.31
CA GLY A 106 -2.79 -2.39 -5.27
C GLY A 106 -2.09 -2.89 -6.53
N PRO A 107 -2.82 -3.52 -7.46
CA PRO A 107 -2.26 -4.10 -8.69
C PRO A 107 -1.98 -3.04 -9.77
N TYR A 108 -1.46 -1.88 -9.37
CA TYR A 108 -1.20 -0.75 -10.26
C TYR A 108 -0.07 -1.05 -11.25
N ASP A 109 0.91 -1.84 -10.81
CA ASP A 109 2.03 -2.31 -11.64
C ASP A 109 1.52 -3.11 -12.84
N ILE A 110 0.54 -3.99 -12.64
CA ILE A 110 -0.07 -4.77 -13.72
C ILE A 110 -0.69 -3.85 -14.79
N VAL A 111 -1.39 -2.79 -14.37
CA VAL A 111 -2.03 -1.85 -15.31
C VAL A 111 -0.97 -1.05 -16.09
N LEU A 112 0.03 -0.50 -15.41
CA LEU A 112 1.08 0.30 -16.04
C LEU A 112 1.98 -0.55 -16.95
N GLU A 113 2.43 -1.71 -16.46
CA GLU A 113 3.42 -2.54 -17.16
C GLU A 113 2.79 -3.36 -18.30
N HIS A 114 1.54 -3.81 -18.18
CA HIS A 114 0.92 -4.66 -19.20
C HIS A 114 -0.09 -3.95 -20.10
N LEU A 115 -0.79 -2.92 -19.61
CA LEU A 115 -1.76 -2.17 -20.42
C LEU A 115 -1.21 -0.85 -20.93
N HIS A 116 -0.12 -0.34 -20.33
CA HIS A 116 0.49 0.94 -20.67
C HIS A 116 -0.49 2.12 -20.60
N LEU A 117 -1.42 2.07 -19.64
CA LEU A 117 -2.43 3.09 -19.41
C LEU A 117 -2.17 3.83 -18.11
N PRO A 118 -2.31 5.17 -18.05
CA PRO A 118 -2.20 5.91 -16.81
C PRO A 118 -3.30 5.49 -15.82
N ILE A 119 -2.95 5.42 -14.53
CA ILE A 119 -3.88 5.09 -13.45
C ILE A 119 -3.83 6.15 -12.35
N ILE A 120 -5.00 6.50 -11.83
CA ILE A 120 -5.14 7.42 -10.70
C ILE A 120 -6.05 6.80 -9.66
N ASP A 121 -5.80 7.12 -8.40
CA ASP A 121 -6.70 6.80 -7.30
C ASP A 121 -7.56 8.01 -6.96
N VAL A 122 -8.88 7.81 -7.03
CA VAL A 122 -9.87 8.81 -6.65
C VAL A 122 -10.94 8.16 -5.78
N GLY A 123 -11.52 8.93 -4.86
CA GLY A 123 -12.51 8.37 -3.96
C GLY A 123 -13.11 9.40 -3.01
N VAL A 124 -13.83 8.88 -2.02
CA VAL A 124 -14.61 9.66 -1.04
C VAL A 124 -14.11 9.47 0.39
N GLY A 125 -12.95 8.82 0.54
CA GLY A 125 -12.29 8.60 1.81
C GLY A 125 -11.83 9.92 2.43
N HIS A 126 -11.75 9.93 3.76
CA HIS A 126 -11.20 11.04 4.53
C HIS A 126 -10.29 10.46 5.62
N PRO A 127 -9.38 11.23 6.24
CA PRO A 127 -8.41 10.67 7.19
C PRO A 127 -9.01 9.86 8.35
N GLY A 128 -10.27 10.13 8.72
CA GLY A 128 -10.99 9.41 9.77
C GLY A 128 -11.91 8.28 9.28
N CYS A 129 -11.82 7.85 8.02
CA CYS A 129 -12.74 6.84 7.47
C CYS A 129 -12.52 5.42 8.01
N LEU A 130 -11.43 5.17 8.75
CA LEU A 130 -11.15 3.89 9.43
C LEU A 130 -11.11 2.69 8.47
N VAL A 131 -10.54 2.86 7.27
CA VAL A 131 -10.34 1.77 6.31
C VAL A 131 -9.62 0.60 7.00
N HIS A 132 -10.19 -0.60 6.89
CA HIS A 132 -9.73 -1.83 7.55
C HIS A 132 -9.79 -1.82 9.09
N ALA A 133 -10.59 -0.94 9.70
CA ALA A 133 -10.80 -0.90 11.14
C ALA A 133 -12.32 -0.90 11.48
N PRO A 134 -12.70 -1.25 12.72
CA PRO A 134 -14.09 -1.18 13.14
C PRO A 134 -14.70 0.21 12.95
N ASN A 135 -15.98 0.27 12.57
CA ASN A 135 -16.71 1.51 12.28
C ASN A 135 -16.17 2.30 11.07
N GLU A 136 -15.68 1.58 10.05
CA GLU A 136 -15.37 2.16 8.74
C GLU A 136 -16.58 2.94 8.18
N HIS A 137 -16.34 4.17 7.72
CA HIS A 137 -17.42 5.05 7.26
C HIS A 137 -16.95 6.11 6.25
N ILE A 138 -17.90 6.64 5.50
CA ILE A 138 -17.74 7.80 4.61
C ILE A 138 -18.74 8.89 4.98
N ARG A 139 -18.49 10.13 4.56
CA ARG A 139 -19.46 11.21 4.71
C ARG A 139 -20.39 11.28 3.51
N ILE A 140 -21.67 11.54 3.75
CA ILE A 140 -22.70 11.63 2.69
C ILE A 140 -22.40 12.79 1.74
N ASP A 141 -21.95 13.94 2.26
CA ASP A 141 -21.56 15.07 1.41
C ASP A 141 -20.36 14.73 0.51
N TYR A 142 -19.41 13.92 0.99
CA TYR A 142 -18.27 13.47 0.20
C TYR A 142 -18.70 12.47 -0.87
N TRP A 143 -19.67 11.61 -0.56
CA TRP A 143 -20.29 10.72 -1.56
C TRP A 143 -20.92 11.50 -2.72
N VAL A 144 -21.69 12.55 -2.41
CA VAL A 144 -22.31 13.41 -3.43
C VAL A 144 -21.25 14.14 -4.26
N LEU A 145 -20.23 14.72 -3.62
CA LEU A 145 -19.15 15.42 -4.33
C LEU A 145 -18.30 14.46 -5.18
N GLY A 146 -17.99 13.27 -4.68
CA GLY A 146 -17.30 12.22 -5.43
C GLY A 146 -18.10 11.75 -6.65
N THR A 147 -19.42 11.65 -6.53
CA THR A 147 -20.29 11.32 -7.67
C THR A 147 -20.22 12.41 -8.75
N ARG A 148 -20.24 13.69 -8.34
CA ARG A 148 -20.05 14.82 -9.26
C ARG A 148 -18.67 14.79 -9.92
N TYR A 149 -17.63 14.47 -9.15
CA TYR A 149 -16.27 14.35 -9.68
C TYR A 149 -16.17 13.27 -10.75
N MET A 150 -16.70 12.06 -10.50
CA MET A 150 -16.75 11.01 -11.50
C MET A 150 -17.52 11.42 -12.76
N ALA A 151 -18.63 12.14 -12.60
CA ALA A 151 -19.38 12.68 -13.74
C ALA A 151 -18.54 13.65 -14.58
N HIS A 152 -17.74 14.52 -13.95
CA HIS A 152 -16.81 15.40 -14.66
C HIS A 152 -15.71 14.62 -15.39
N ILE A 153 -15.15 13.56 -14.79
CA ILE A 153 -14.15 12.71 -15.47
C ILE A 153 -14.73 12.10 -16.75
N PHE A 154 -15.97 11.57 -16.68
CA PHE A 154 -16.60 10.94 -17.86
C PHE A 154 -17.08 11.93 -18.92
N ALA A 155 -17.30 13.20 -18.55
CA ALA A 155 -17.71 14.24 -19.49
C ALA A 155 -16.55 14.69 -20.40
N GLY A 156 -15.30 14.50 -19.97
CA GLY A 156 -14.10 15.06 -20.62
C GLY A 156 -13.97 16.56 -20.41
#